data_AF-A0A392MZN6-F1
#
_entry.id   AF-A0A392MZN6-F1
#
_cell.length_a   1.000
_cell.length_b   1.000
_cell.length_c   1.000
_cell.angle_alpha   90.00
_cell.angle_beta   90.00
_cell.angle_gamma   90.00
#
_symmetry.space_group_name_H-M   'P 1'
#
loop_
_entity.id
_entity.type
_entity.pdbx_description
1 polymer ?
#
loop_
_entity_poly.entity_id
_entity_poly.type
_entity_poly.pdbx_seq_one_letter_code
_entity_poly.pdbx_strand_id
1 'polypeptide(L)'
;VKLCGHATLAAAHTLFSSGLVDKNIIEFVTLSGVLTAKKISTINGTGAQHLHNGEAKDGFYIELDFPADPIAEFNSNDTSLISKALNGASIIDLKRTQIADNLLVNP
;
A
#
# COMPACT_ATOMS: atom_id res chain seq x y z
N VAL A 1 11.27 -10.83 -5.88
CA VAL A 1 10.33 -10.12 -4.98
C VAL A 1 8.95 -10.74 -5.19
N LYS A 2 8.25 -11.20 -4.14
CA LYS A 2 6.94 -11.86 -4.31
C LYS A 2 5.81 -10.85 -4.57
N LEU A 3 5.86 -9.71 -3.88
CA LEU A 3 5.01 -8.54 -4.09
C LEU A 3 5.90 -7.33 -4.39
N CYS A 4 5.60 -6.58 -5.46
CA CYS A 4 6.31 -5.33 -5.75
C CYS A 4 5.32 -4.22 -6.09
N GLY A 5 5.02 -3.38 -5.09
CA GLY A 5 4.04 -2.32 -5.25
C GLY A 5 4.43 -1.30 -6.33
N HIS A 6 5.71 -0.96 -6.43
CA HIS A 6 6.22 -0.03 -7.45
C HIS A 6 5.97 -0.51 -8.88
N ALA A 7 6.20 -1.79 -9.19
CA ALA A 7 5.99 -2.31 -10.53
C ALA A 7 4.50 -2.36 -10.88
N THR A 8 3.66 -2.74 -9.90
CA THR A 8 2.20 -2.76 -10.06
C THR A 8 1.66 -1.35 -10.31
N LEU A 9 2.14 -0.35 -9.56
CA LEU A 9 1.78 1.04 -9.73
C LEU A 9 2.19 1.58 -11.11
N ALA A 10 3.43 1.32 -11.53
CA ALA A 10 3.94 1.75 -12.84
C ALA A 10 3.16 1.11 -13.99
N ALA A 11 2.86 -0.19 -13.90
CA ALA A 11 2.06 -0.89 -14.90
C ALA A 11 0.62 -0.33 -14.98
N ALA A 12 -0.03 -0.13 -13.84
CA ALA A 12 -1.36 0.48 -13.77
C ALA A 12 -1.38 1.89 -14.37
N HIS A 13 -0.38 2.71 -14.05
CA HIS A 13 -0.25 4.06 -14.61
C HIS A 13 -0.10 4.03 -16.13
N THR A 14 0.75 3.16 -16.67
CA THR A 14 0.91 3.01 -18.12
C THR A 14 -0.39 2.56 -18.78
N LEU A 15 -1.09 1.57 -18.21
CA LEU A 15 -2.37 1.08 -18.76
C LEU A 15 -3.46 2.15 -18.74
N PHE A 16 -3.64 2.87 -17.63
CA PHE A 16 -4.62 3.95 -17.53
C PHE A 16 -4.28 5.17 -18.40
N SER A 17 -2.99 5.51 -18.53
CA SER A 17 -2.54 6.66 -19.32
C SER A 17 -2.57 6.40 -20.82
N SER A 18 -2.39 5.14 -21.23
CA SER A 18 -2.41 4.75 -22.65
C SER A 18 -3.82 4.57 -23.21
N GLY A 19 -4.85 4.55 -22.36
CA GLY A 19 -6.23 4.28 -22.79
C GLY A 19 -6.44 2.84 -23.26
N LEU A 20 -5.55 1.90 -22.90
CA LEU A 20 -5.67 0.48 -23.24
C LEU A 20 -6.71 -0.27 -22.39
N VAL A 21 -7.22 0.38 -21.34
CA VAL A 21 -8.25 -0.16 -20.45
C VAL A 21 -9.40 0.83 -20.33
N ASP A 22 -10.60 0.36 -20.63
CA ASP A 22 -11.83 1.18 -20.57
C ASP A 22 -12.46 1.19 -19.16
N LYS A 23 -11.94 0.36 -18.26
CA LYS A 23 -12.41 0.24 -16.88
C LYS A 23 -11.52 1.04 -15.94
N ASN A 24 -12.09 1.54 -14.85
CA ASN A 24 -11.35 2.19 -13.77
C ASN A 24 -10.68 1.20 -12.80
N ILE A 25 -10.77 -0.10 -13.04
CA ILE A 25 -10.20 -1.14 -12.18
C ILE A 25 -9.41 -2.12 -13.06
N ILE A 26 -8.20 -2.45 -12.62
CA ILE A 26 -7.33 -3.47 -13.22
C ILE A 26 -7.00 -4.50 -12.15
N GLU A 27 -7.13 -5.77 -12.51
CA GLU A 27 -6.69 -6.90 -11.67
C GLU A 27 -5.37 -7.45 -12.23
N PHE A 28 -4.34 -7.49 -11.38
CA PHE A 28 -3.04 -8.06 -11.70
C PHE A 28 -2.91 -9.42 -11.04
N VAL A 29 -2.73 -10.47 -11.85
CA VAL A 29 -2.39 -11.80 -11.34
C VAL A 29 -0.91 -11.83 -11.02
N THR A 30 -0.55 -11.98 -9.74
CA THR A 30 0.84 -12.01 -9.27
C THR A 30 1.14 -13.28 -8.47
N LEU A 31 2.42 -13.51 -8.15
CA LEU A 31 2.83 -14.62 -7.27
C LEU A 31 2.31 -14.47 -5.83
N SER A 32 1.91 -13.26 -5.42
CA SER A 32 1.33 -12.96 -4.11
C SER A 32 -0.20 -12.96 -4.13
N GLY A 33 -0.82 -13.45 -5.22
CA GLY A 33 -2.27 -13.40 -5.43
C GLY A 33 -2.69 -12.27 -6.37
N VAL A 34 -3.99 -12.01 -6.39
CA VAL A 34 -4.57 -10.94 -7.22
C VAL A 34 -4.40 -9.61 -6.51
N LEU A 35 -3.89 -8.60 -7.22
CA LEU A 35 -3.81 -7.21 -6.76
C LEU A 35 -4.74 -6.34 -7.57
N THR A 36 -5.38 -5.38 -6.92
CA THR A 36 -6.33 -4.49 -7.56
C THR A 36 -5.76 -3.08 -7.63
N ALA A 37 -5.80 -2.48 -8.82
CA ALA A 37 -5.50 -1.08 -9.04
C ALA A 37 -6.76 -0.33 -9.49
N LYS A 38 -7.11 0.74 -8.79
CA LYS A 38 -8.28 1.56 -9.08
C LYS A 38 -7.90 2.98 -9.46
N LYS A 39 -8.36 3.43 -10.62
CA LYS A 39 -8.23 4.81 -11.10
C LYS A 39 -9.26 5.68 -10.38
N ILE A 40 -8.78 6.74 -9.74
CA ILE A 40 -9.59 7.76 -9.08
C ILE A 40 -9.40 9.07 -9.84
N SER A 41 -10.45 9.56 -10.50
CA SER A 41 -10.42 10.84 -11.22
C SER A 41 -10.31 12.00 -10.25
N THR A 42 -9.54 13.04 -10.61
CA THR A 42 -9.34 14.23 -9.76
C THR A 42 -10.57 15.15 -9.69
N ILE A 43 -11.59 14.92 -10.52
CA ILE A 43 -12.76 15.79 -10.66
C ILE A 43 -13.95 15.22 -9.89
N ASN A 44 -14.04 15.47 -8.59
CA ASN A 44 -15.29 15.30 -7.82
C ASN A 44 -15.44 16.39 -6.75
N GLY A 45 -15.24 17.66 -7.14
CA GLY A 45 -15.50 18.83 -6.31
C GLY A 45 -15.88 20.03 -7.17
N THR A 46 -17.10 20.50 -7.01
CA THR A 46 -17.68 21.75 -7.54
C THR A 46 -16.68 22.91 -7.55
N GLY A 47 -16.33 23.47 -8.72
CA GLY A 47 -15.69 24.79 -8.77
C GLY A 47 -14.87 25.17 -10.01
N ALA A 48 -14.32 24.22 -10.78
CA ALA A 48 -13.42 24.56 -11.89
C ALA A 48 -14.13 24.59 -13.26
N GLN A 49 -15.17 25.42 -13.40
CA GLN A 49 -15.66 25.86 -14.72
C GLN A 49 -14.82 27.01 -15.30
N HIS A 50 -13.55 27.15 -14.91
CA HIS A 50 -12.72 28.20 -15.48
C HIS A 50 -11.23 27.92 -15.33
N LEU A 51 -10.66 27.10 -16.21
CA LEU A 51 -9.27 27.28 -16.62
C LEU A 51 -9.22 27.19 -18.15
N HIS A 52 -9.57 28.30 -18.77
CA HIS A 52 -9.08 28.64 -20.10
C HIS A 52 -7.56 28.82 -20.03
N ASN A 53 -6.87 28.27 -21.04
CA ASN A 53 -5.46 28.47 -21.38
C ASN A 53 -4.41 27.74 -20.52
N GLY A 54 -4.11 26.50 -20.93
CA GLY A 54 -3.00 25.68 -20.44
C GLY A 54 -3.51 24.28 -20.18
N GLU A 55 -3.06 23.31 -20.98
CA GLU A 55 -3.51 21.91 -21.01
C GLU A 55 -3.58 21.29 -19.60
N ALA A 56 -4.75 21.38 -18.96
CA ALA A 56 -5.02 20.66 -17.74
C ALA A 56 -5.09 19.17 -18.11
N LYS A 57 -3.94 18.49 -18.03
CA LYS A 57 -3.91 17.02 -18.08
C LYS A 57 -4.87 16.56 -17.00
N ASP A 58 -5.97 15.96 -17.42
CA ASP A 58 -6.95 15.37 -16.51
C ASP A 58 -6.21 14.36 -15.64
N GLY A 59 -5.90 14.78 -14.41
CA GLY A 59 -5.07 14.03 -13.49
C GLY A 59 -5.85 12.84 -12.96
N PHE A 60 -5.14 11.80 -12.55
CA PHE A 60 -5.77 10.70 -11.82
C PHE A 60 -4.84 10.17 -10.75
N TYR A 61 -5.43 9.67 -9.69
CA TYR A 61 -4.74 8.88 -8.68
C TYR A 61 -4.96 7.40 -8.95
N ILE A 62 -4.02 6.58 -8.48
CA ILE A 62 -4.15 5.12 -8.47
C ILE A 62 -4.15 4.68 -7.02
N GLU A 63 -5.24 4.06 -6.61
CA GLU A 63 -5.35 3.33 -5.36
C GLU A 63 -4.94 1.87 -5.60
N LEU A 64 -4.03 1.35 -4.79
CA LEU A 64 -3.63 -0.06 -4.81
C LEU A 64 -4.08 -0.73 -3.53
N ASP A 65 -4.74 -1.86 -3.67
CA ASP A 65 -5.12 -2.71 -2.56
C ASP A 65 -4.09 -3.85 -2.41
N PHE A 66 -3.25 -3.76 -1.38
CA PHE A 66 -2.22 -4.76 -1.10
C PHE A 66 -2.64 -5.70 0.03
N PRO A 67 -2.26 -6.99 -0.05
CA PRO A 67 -2.48 -7.90 1.06
C PRO A 67 -1.72 -7.43 2.30
N ALA A 68 -2.43 -7.33 3.43
CA ALA A 68 -1.85 -7.07 4.73
C ALA A 68 -1.49 -8.39 5.43
N ASP A 69 -0.34 -8.43 6.10
CA ASP A 69 0.04 -9.54 6.97
C ASP A 69 -0.64 -9.37 8.34
N PRO A 70 -1.56 -10.27 8.75
CA PRO A 70 -2.25 -10.13 10.02
C PRO A 70 -1.30 -10.15 11.20
N ILE A 71 -1.65 -9.42 12.27
CA ILE A 71 -0.90 -9.39 13.52
C ILE A 71 -1.45 -10.41 14.52
N ALA A 72 -0.57 -10.95 15.36
CA ALA A 72 -0.89 -11.80 16.48
C ALA A 72 -0.16 -11.32 17.74
N GLU A 73 -0.74 -11.66 18.90
CA GLU A 73 -0.09 -11.43 20.21
C GLU A 73 1.22 -12.22 20.29
N PHE A 74 2.27 -11.59 20.80
CA PHE A 74 3.56 -12.21 20.95
C PHE A 74 3.92 -12.37 22.43
N ASN A 75 3.71 -13.58 22.94
CA ASN A 75 4.05 -13.95 24.31
C ASN A 75 5.27 -14.88 24.29
N SER A 76 6.48 -14.30 24.33
CA SER A 76 7.73 -15.04 24.45
C SER A 76 8.45 -14.70 25.76
N ASN A 77 9.19 -15.67 26.29
CA ASN A 77 10.14 -15.44 27.39
C ASN A 77 11.35 -14.57 26.95
N ASP A 78 11.48 -14.28 25.65
CA ASP A 78 12.55 -13.46 25.07
C ASP A 78 12.37 -11.95 25.28
N THR A 79 11.32 -11.51 25.97
CA THR A 79 11.09 -10.08 26.30
C THR A 79 12.29 -9.42 26.97
N SER A 80 13.04 -10.17 27.78
CA SER A 80 14.29 -9.68 28.39
C SER A 80 15.40 -9.38 27.37
N LEU A 81 15.53 -10.22 26.33
CA LEU A 81 16.50 -10.02 25.24
C LEU A 81 16.09 -8.82 24.37
N ILE A 82 14.79 -8.67 24.12
CA ILE A 82 14.23 -7.55 23.34
C ILE A 82 14.44 -6.24 24.11
N SER A 83 14.14 -6.20 25.41
CA SER A 83 14.40 -5.02 26.26
C SER A 83 15.89 -4.66 26.26
N LYS A 84 16.78 -5.65 26.33
CA LYS A 84 18.23 -5.41 26.23
C LYS A 84 18.63 -4.82 24.87
N ALA A 85 18.05 -5.30 23.77
CA ALA A 85 18.30 -4.75 22.43
C ALA A 85 17.79 -3.31 22.28
N LEU A 86 16.76 -2.92 23.04
CA LEU A 86 16.24 -1.56 23.12
C LEU A 86 16.93 -0.71 24.20
N ASN A 87 18.10 -1.12 24.71
CA ASN A 87 18.84 -0.44 25.77
C ASN A 87 18.03 -0.20 27.05
N GLY A 88 17.14 -1.13 27.41
CA GLY A 88 16.33 -1.05 28.61
C GLY A 88 15.09 -0.17 28.51
N ALA A 89 14.71 0.27 27.30
CA ALA A 89 13.43 0.95 27.09
C ALA A 89 12.25 0.06 27.52
N SER A 90 11.20 0.71 28.02
CA SER A 90 9.98 0.04 28.47
C SER A 90 9.13 -0.36 27.27
N ILE A 91 8.84 -1.64 27.10
CA ILE A 91 8.02 -2.11 25.97
C ILE A 91 6.54 -1.91 26.30
N ILE A 92 5.84 -1.10 25.51
CA ILE A 92 4.40 -0.82 25.65
C ILE A 92 3.58 -1.90 24.95
N ASP A 93 3.99 -2.31 23.76
CA ASP A 93 3.31 -3.31 22.95
C ASP A 93 4.29 -4.15 22.16
N LEU A 94 3.98 -5.43 22.02
CA LEU A 94 4.82 -6.42 21.36
C LEU A 94 3.94 -7.39 20.57
N LYS A 95 4.05 -7.32 19.25
CA LYS A 95 3.25 -8.13 18.33
C LYS A 95 4.13 -8.79 17.29
N ARG A 96 3.55 -9.75 16.58
CA ARG A 96 4.22 -10.47 15.50
C ARG A 96 3.30 -10.62 14.31
N THR A 97 3.83 -10.52 13.10
CA THR A 97 3.06 -10.78 11.89
C THR A 97 2.96 -12.28 11.63
N GLN A 98 1.80 -12.76 11.17
CA GLN A 98 1.49 -14.19 11.10
C GLN A 98 2.18 -14.90 9.92
N ILE A 99 2.43 -14.18 8.82
CA ILE A 99 2.95 -14.76 7.57
C ILE A 99 4.47 -14.56 7.47
N ALA A 100 4.95 -13.34 7.66
CA ALA A 100 6.36 -12.99 7.52
C ALA A 100 7.19 -13.19 8.80
N ASP A 101 6.53 -13.51 9.93
CA ASP A 101 7.14 -13.69 11.25
C ASP A 101 7.91 -12.45 11.76
N ASN A 102 7.52 -11.26 11.30
CA ASN A 102 8.17 -10.01 11.68
C ASN A 102 7.75 -9.61 13.09
N LEU A 103 8.71 -9.22 13.93
CA LEU A 103 8.46 -8.69 15.26
C LEU A 103 8.18 -7.18 15.17
N LEU A 104 7.06 -6.75 15.74
CA LEU A 104 6.65 -5.35 15.87
C LEU A 104 6.81 -4.93 17.33
N VAL A 105 7.68 -3.97 17.58
CA VAL A 105 8.02 -3.51 18.94
C VAL A 105 7.67 -2.04 19.08
N ASN A 106 6.85 -1.71 20.06
CA ASN A 106 6.56 -0.34 20.46
C ASN A 106 7.24 -0.06 21.82
N PRO A 107 8.42 0.59 21.82
CA PRO A 107 9.16 0.98 23.03
C PRO A 107 8.62 2.24 23.71
#